data_AF-A0A7S3RDF3-F1
#
_entry.id   AF-A0A7S3RDF3-F1
#
_cell.length_a   1.000
_cell.length_b   1.000
_cell.length_c   1.000
_cell.angle_alpha   90.00
_cell.angle_beta   90.00
_cell.angle_gamma   90.00
#
_symmetry.space_group_name_H-M   'P 1'
#
loop_
_entity.id
_entity.type
_entity.pdbx_description
1 polymer ?
#
loop_
_entity_poly.entity_id
_entity_poly.type
_entity_poly.pdbx_seq_one_letter_code
_entity_poly.pdbx_strand_id
1 'polypeptide(L)'
;NKDFSKRNPGASEARIRTNQHTTLTRKFVDLMAEYQEVQTKYKNKYRERVERQYKIVKPSVTKEEIDAALDSDPGSQPEVFTQTILQGPGHAQARNALADIQDKHRDIIKLEASIAELHQLFLDMSVLVESQGELLDQIEYTVAQSVDYTGRAVDELRSAAKYQKRVRAKMCCIIVTILIVIGIFLATFLGTRQ
;
A
#
# COMPACT_ATOMS: atom_id res chain seq x y z
N ASN A 1 16.69 -25.56 -9.47
CA ASN A 1 15.55 -24.64 -9.71
C ASN A 1 15.13 -24.50 -11.18
N LYS A 2 15.94 -24.87 -12.20
CA LYS A 2 15.53 -24.77 -13.62
C LYS A 2 14.42 -25.76 -14.02
N ASP A 3 14.39 -26.95 -13.42
CA ASP A 3 13.42 -27.99 -13.81
C ASP A 3 11.99 -27.74 -13.32
N PHE A 4 11.81 -27.01 -12.21
CA PHE A 4 10.49 -26.61 -11.71
C PHE A 4 9.90 -25.46 -12.53
N SER A 5 10.74 -24.46 -12.86
CA SER A 5 10.38 -23.35 -13.75
C SER A 5 10.04 -23.83 -15.17
N LYS A 6 10.68 -24.90 -15.66
CA LYS A 6 10.33 -25.55 -16.94
C LYS A 6 9.01 -26.32 -16.92
N ARG A 7 8.59 -26.87 -15.77
CA ARG A 7 7.33 -27.63 -15.63
C ARG A 7 6.12 -26.73 -15.36
N ASN A 8 6.32 -25.53 -14.82
CA ASN A 8 5.28 -24.56 -14.54
C ASN A 8 5.65 -23.16 -15.07
N PRO A 9 5.87 -22.98 -16.38
CA PRO A 9 6.17 -21.68 -16.96
C PRO A 9 4.95 -20.77 -16.78
N GLY A 10 5.09 -19.72 -15.96
CA GLY A 10 4.04 -18.73 -15.69
C GLY A 10 3.26 -18.91 -14.39
N ALA A 11 3.27 -20.09 -13.73
CA ALA A 11 2.48 -20.30 -12.52
C ALA A 11 3.01 -19.50 -11.30
N SER A 12 4.33 -19.38 -11.15
CA SER A 12 4.92 -18.56 -10.07
C SER A 12 4.77 -17.07 -10.35
N GLU A 13 4.95 -16.65 -11.60
CA GLU A 13 4.87 -15.24 -11.99
C GLU A 13 3.43 -14.72 -11.94
N ALA A 14 2.46 -15.53 -12.40
CA ALA A 14 1.05 -15.21 -12.29
C ALA A 14 0.60 -15.11 -10.81
N ARG A 15 1.04 -16.03 -9.95
CA ARG A 15 0.79 -15.95 -8.50
C ARG A 15 1.39 -14.70 -7.87
N ILE A 16 2.65 -14.36 -8.22
CA ILE A 16 3.30 -13.15 -7.71
C ILE A 16 2.53 -11.90 -8.14
N ARG A 17 2.14 -11.80 -9.42
CA ARG A 17 1.33 -10.66 -9.91
C ARG A 17 -0.02 -10.55 -9.20
N THR A 18 -0.69 -11.68 -9.01
CA THR A 18 -1.99 -11.74 -8.33
C THR A 18 -1.87 -11.25 -6.88
N ASN A 19 -0.89 -11.77 -6.14
CA ASN A 19 -0.64 -11.35 -4.76
C ASN A 19 -0.26 -9.87 -4.65
N GLN A 20 0.57 -9.36 -5.58
CA GLN A 20 0.93 -7.94 -5.64
C GLN A 20 -0.28 -7.06 -5.91
N HIS A 21 -1.11 -7.44 -6.90
CA HIS A 21 -2.33 -6.72 -7.23
C HIS A 21 -3.24 -6.59 -6.00
N THR A 22 -3.54 -7.69 -5.32
CA THR A 22 -4.40 -7.67 -4.12
C THR A 22 -3.81 -6.88 -2.97
N THR A 23 -2.50 -7.00 -2.73
CA THR A 23 -1.83 -6.22 -1.68
C THR A 23 -1.91 -4.72 -1.97
N LEU A 24 -1.69 -4.30 -3.22
CA LEU A 24 -1.78 -2.91 -3.64
C LEU A 24 -3.21 -2.39 -3.58
N THR A 25 -4.18 -3.19 -4.05
CA THR A 25 -5.62 -2.90 -3.94
C THR A 25 -6.03 -2.63 -2.49
N ARG A 26 -5.60 -3.46 -1.54
CA ARG A 26 -5.94 -3.25 -0.12
C ARG A 26 -5.33 -1.95 0.43
N LYS A 27 -4.03 -1.73 0.20
CA LYS A 27 -3.36 -0.49 0.59
C LYS A 27 -4.03 0.74 0.00
N PHE A 28 -4.49 0.63 -1.24
CA PHE A 28 -5.21 1.70 -1.91
C PHE A 28 -6.54 1.99 -1.22
N VAL A 29 -7.34 0.97 -0.89
CA VAL A 29 -8.60 1.14 -0.13
C VAL A 29 -8.35 1.75 1.25
N ASP A 30 -7.32 1.29 1.97
CA ASP A 30 -6.95 1.85 3.27
C ASP A 30 -6.59 3.35 3.16
N LEU A 31 -5.80 3.73 2.14
CA LEU A 31 -5.45 5.12 1.85
C LEU A 31 -6.67 5.97 1.47
N MET A 32 -7.63 5.41 0.72
CA MET A 32 -8.87 6.11 0.38
C MET A 32 -9.72 6.37 1.62
N ALA A 33 -9.81 5.42 2.56
CA ALA A 33 -10.51 5.62 3.82
C ALA A 33 -9.84 6.72 4.67
N GLU A 34 -8.51 6.73 4.76
CA GLU A 34 -7.77 7.80 5.45
C GLU A 34 -7.99 9.16 4.78
N TYR A 35 -7.95 9.21 3.45
CA TYR A 35 -8.18 10.46 2.70
C TYR A 35 -9.60 10.99 2.91
N GLN A 36 -10.62 10.13 2.90
CA GLN A 36 -12.01 10.49 3.23
C GLN A 36 -12.13 11.07 4.64
N GLU A 37 -11.41 10.53 5.63
CA GLU A 37 -11.38 11.06 6.98
C GLU A 37 -10.79 12.48 7.01
N VAL A 38 -9.67 12.71 6.30
CA VAL A 38 -9.03 14.03 6.18
C VAL A 38 -9.97 15.04 5.51
N GLN A 39 -10.66 14.65 4.43
CA GLN A 39 -11.62 15.52 3.75
C GLN A 39 -12.82 15.85 4.64
N THR A 40 -13.34 14.87 5.39
CA THR A 40 -14.43 15.10 6.36
C THR A 40 -14.00 16.08 7.46
N LYS A 41 -12.78 15.92 8.00
CA LYS A 41 -12.19 16.88 8.95
C LYS A 41 -12.08 18.28 8.36
N TYR A 42 -11.70 18.40 7.10
CA TYR A 42 -11.62 19.70 6.41
C TYR A 42 -13.01 20.34 6.25
N LYS A 43 -14.02 19.59 5.80
CA LYS A 43 -15.41 20.06 5.68
C LYS A 43 -15.94 20.58 7.02
N ASN A 44 -15.67 19.85 8.11
CA ASN A 44 -16.06 20.27 9.46
C ASN A 44 -15.35 21.57 9.91
N LYS A 45 -14.04 21.69 9.67
CA LYS A 45 -13.29 22.93 9.96
C LYS A 45 -13.79 24.12 9.15
N TYR A 46 -14.17 23.90 7.90
CA TYR A 46 -14.75 24.94 7.06
C TYR A 46 -16.09 25.41 7.62
N ARG A 47 -16.98 24.47 7.99
CA ARG A 47 -18.26 24.80 8.62
C ARG A 47 -18.08 25.67 9.88
N GLU A 48 -17.13 25.32 10.74
CA GLU A 48 -16.81 26.10 11.94
C GLU A 48 -16.32 27.53 11.60
N ARG A 49 -15.50 27.66 10.55
CA ARG A 49 -15.05 28.96 10.04
C ARG A 49 -16.21 29.81 9.54
N VAL A 50 -17.08 29.24 8.70
CA VAL A 50 -18.27 29.93 8.16
C VAL A 50 -19.19 30.36 9.30
N GLU A 51 -19.45 29.48 10.26
CA GLU A 51 -20.25 29.79 11.45
C GLU A 51 -19.68 31.00 12.21
N ARG A 52 -18.37 30.99 12.49
CA ARG A 52 -17.71 32.11 13.18
C ARG A 52 -17.84 33.41 12.38
N GLN A 53 -17.70 33.33 11.07
CA GLN A 53 -17.72 34.49 10.19
C GLN A 53 -19.14 35.05 10.01
N TYR A 54 -20.15 34.18 10.04
CA TYR A 54 -21.56 34.55 10.13
C TYR A 54 -21.90 35.20 11.46
N LYS A 55 -21.38 34.69 12.59
CA LYS A 55 -21.64 35.27 13.93
C LYS A 55 -21.13 36.70 14.09
N ILE A 56 -20.14 37.13 13.30
CA ILE A 56 -19.68 38.53 13.25
C ILE A 56 -20.78 39.45 12.71
N VAL A 57 -21.57 38.96 11.76
CA VAL A 57 -22.60 39.73 11.04
C VAL A 57 -23.97 39.55 11.69
N LYS A 58 -24.30 38.32 12.09
CA LYS A 58 -25.55 37.94 12.76
C LYS A 58 -25.22 37.09 13.99
N PRO A 59 -25.18 37.68 15.19
CA PRO A 59 -24.85 36.97 16.43
C PRO A 59 -25.78 35.78 16.75
N SER A 60 -27.01 35.78 16.23
CA SER A 60 -28.05 34.76 16.43
C SER A 60 -28.29 33.86 15.21
N VAL A 61 -27.24 33.54 14.44
CA VAL A 61 -27.34 32.62 13.29
C VAL A 61 -27.66 31.18 13.74
N THR A 62 -28.58 30.51 13.05
CA THR A 62 -28.91 29.09 13.33
C THR A 62 -28.05 28.14 12.49
N LYS A 63 -28.04 26.85 12.85
CA LYS A 63 -27.27 25.85 12.09
C LYS A 63 -27.83 25.67 10.68
N GLU A 64 -29.14 25.77 10.54
CA GLU A 64 -29.87 25.65 9.27
C GLU A 64 -29.56 26.82 8.33
N GLU A 65 -29.41 28.04 8.88
CA GLU A 65 -28.97 29.20 8.09
C GLU A 65 -27.53 29.05 7.60
N ILE A 66 -26.65 28.43 8.40
CA ILE A 66 -25.27 28.13 8.00
C ILE A 66 -25.26 27.03 6.94
N ASP A 67 -26.08 25.99 7.08
CA ASP A 67 -26.22 24.93 6.07
C ASP A 67 -26.72 25.48 4.74
N ALA A 68 -27.77 26.30 4.76
CA ALA A 68 -28.27 26.94 3.55
C ALA A 68 -27.21 27.82 2.86
N ALA A 69 -26.31 28.45 3.63
CA ALA A 69 -25.21 29.24 3.10
C ALA A 69 -24.01 28.40 2.61
N LEU A 70 -23.88 27.17 3.09
CA LEU A 70 -22.89 26.19 2.63
C LEU A 70 -23.36 25.47 1.36
N ASP A 71 -24.67 25.33 1.19
CA ASP A 71 -25.30 24.70 0.03
C ASP A 71 -25.62 25.70 -1.10
N SER A 72 -25.58 27.00 -0.79
CA SER A 72 -25.81 28.07 -1.77
C SER A 72 -24.65 28.22 -2.75
N ASP A 73 -24.96 28.53 -4.01
CA ASP A 73 -24.00 28.65 -5.11
C ASP A 73 -22.86 29.66 -4.82
N PRO A 74 -21.59 29.41 -5.19
CA PRO A 74 -20.41 30.27 -4.93
C PRO A 74 -20.56 31.73 -5.37
N GLY A 75 -21.41 31.98 -6.36
CA GLY A 75 -21.71 33.32 -6.86
C GLY A 75 -22.80 34.06 -6.08
N SER A 76 -23.56 33.36 -5.24
CA SER A 76 -24.65 33.93 -4.47
C SER A 76 -24.11 34.55 -3.18
N GLN A 77 -24.40 35.84 -2.99
CA GLN A 77 -24.13 36.50 -1.72
C GLN A 77 -25.31 36.22 -0.79
N PRO A 78 -25.07 35.67 0.41
CA PRO A 78 -26.17 35.48 1.33
C PRO A 78 -26.80 36.82 1.70
N GLU A 79 -28.13 36.92 1.64
CA GLU A 79 -28.86 38.18 1.87
C GLU A 79 -28.47 38.84 3.21
N VAL A 80 -28.17 38.03 4.23
CA VAL A 80 -27.69 38.45 5.57
C VAL A 80 -26.43 39.34 5.50
N PHE A 81 -25.52 39.06 4.56
CA PHE A 81 -24.31 39.87 4.36
C PHE A 81 -24.62 41.14 3.57
N THR A 82 -25.49 41.08 2.56
CA THR A 82 -25.85 42.26 1.75
C THR A 82 -26.53 43.33 2.61
N GLN A 83 -27.44 42.93 3.51
CA GLN A 83 -28.15 43.86 4.38
C GLN A 83 -27.21 44.54 5.38
N THR A 84 -26.30 43.78 6.00
CA THR A 84 -25.36 44.32 7.00
C THR A 84 -24.25 45.16 6.37
N ILE A 85 -23.78 44.82 5.17
CA ILE A 85 -22.82 45.63 4.42
C ILE A 85 -23.41 46.98 4.01
N LEU A 86 -24.72 47.03 3.71
CA LEU A 86 -25.41 48.24 3.26
C LEU A 86 -25.90 49.12 4.42
N GLN A 87 -26.27 48.53 5.57
CA GLN A 87 -27.04 49.24 6.62
C GLN A 87 -26.41 49.23 8.03
N GLY A 88 -25.34 48.46 8.30
CA GLY A 88 -24.83 48.25 9.66
C GLY A 88 -23.51 48.97 10.00
N PRO A 89 -23.29 49.38 11.27
CA PRO A 89 -21.95 49.74 11.75
C PRO A 89 -21.04 48.49 11.70
N GLY A 90 -19.96 48.53 10.92
CA GLY A 90 -19.09 47.36 10.69
C GLY A 90 -19.00 46.86 9.23
N HIS A 91 -19.46 47.67 8.26
CA HIS A 91 -19.43 47.34 6.82
C HIS A 91 -18.09 46.75 6.32
N ALA A 92 -16.95 47.23 6.84
CA ALA A 92 -15.63 46.75 6.45
C ALA A 92 -15.36 45.32 6.96
N GLN A 93 -15.74 45.03 8.20
CA GLN A 93 -15.64 43.69 8.78
C GLN A 93 -16.58 42.70 8.09
N ALA A 94 -17.81 43.11 7.79
CA ALA A 94 -18.77 42.29 7.06
C ALA A 94 -18.30 41.98 5.61
N ARG A 95 -17.68 42.94 4.92
CA ARG A 95 -17.07 42.70 3.60
C ARG A 95 -15.90 41.72 3.65
N ASN A 96 -14.99 41.90 4.60
CA ASN A 96 -13.84 41.00 4.76
C ASN A 96 -14.31 39.57 5.13
N ALA A 97 -15.34 39.48 5.98
CA ALA A 97 -15.99 38.24 6.34
C ALA A 97 -16.61 37.52 5.14
N LEU A 98 -17.33 38.24 4.29
CA LEU A 98 -17.91 37.68 3.07
C LEU A 98 -16.83 37.21 2.10
N ALA A 99 -15.78 38.00 1.89
CA ALA A 99 -14.68 37.64 1.00
C ALA A 99 -13.98 36.33 1.44
N ASP A 100 -13.69 36.17 2.74
CA ASP A 100 -13.10 34.95 3.28
C ASP A 100 -14.03 33.73 3.11
N ILE A 101 -15.34 33.91 3.34
CA ILE A 101 -16.33 32.85 3.09
C ILE A 101 -16.32 32.44 1.61
N GLN A 102 -16.38 33.40 0.68
CA GLN A 102 -16.43 33.13 -0.76
C GLN A 102 -15.16 32.43 -1.27
N ASP A 103 -13.99 32.89 -0.87
CA ASP A 103 -12.72 32.26 -1.24
C ASP A 103 -12.65 30.81 -0.77
N LYS A 104 -13.11 30.55 0.46
CA LYS A 104 -13.13 29.20 1.05
C LYS A 104 -14.24 28.31 0.50
N HIS A 105 -15.37 28.89 0.14
CA HIS A 105 -16.49 28.16 -0.47
C HIS A 105 -16.08 27.53 -1.79
N ARG A 106 -15.29 28.23 -2.61
CA ARG A 106 -14.70 27.65 -3.82
C ARG A 106 -13.78 26.46 -3.54
N ASP A 107 -13.03 26.49 -2.44
CA ASP A 107 -12.17 25.35 -2.05
C ASP A 107 -13.03 24.13 -1.65
N ILE A 108 -14.23 24.36 -1.12
CA ILE A 108 -15.14 23.31 -0.66
C ILE A 108 -15.88 22.64 -1.81
N ILE A 109 -16.27 23.38 -2.84
CA ILE A 109 -16.85 22.77 -4.05
C ILE A 109 -15.86 21.80 -4.69
N LYS A 110 -14.57 22.16 -4.73
CA LYS A 110 -13.50 21.27 -5.20
C LYS A 110 -13.36 20.04 -4.30
N LEU A 111 -13.49 20.22 -2.99
CA LEU A 111 -13.48 19.12 -2.03
C LEU A 111 -14.66 18.17 -2.26
N GLU A 112 -15.86 18.69 -2.47
CA GLU A 112 -17.06 17.88 -2.70
C GLU A 112 -17.00 17.11 -4.01
N ALA A 113 -16.50 17.73 -5.08
CA ALA A 113 -16.19 17.02 -6.31
C ALA A 113 -15.18 15.88 -6.08
N SER A 114 -14.12 16.14 -5.31
CA SER A 114 -13.14 15.11 -4.95
C SER A 114 -13.74 14.00 -4.08
N ILE A 115 -14.63 14.31 -3.13
CA ILE A 115 -15.37 13.32 -2.33
C ILE A 115 -16.23 12.43 -3.24
N ALA A 116 -16.93 13.03 -4.21
CA ALA A 116 -17.76 12.28 -5.14
C ALA A 116 -16.92 11.33 -6.01
N GLU A 117 -15.77 11.79 -6.51
CA GLU A 117 -14.83 10.95 -7.26
C GLU A 117 -14.30 9.79 -6.41
N LEU A 118 -13.90 10.04 -5.16
CA LEU A 118 -13.44 8.98 -4.25
C LEU A 118 -14.54 7.99 -3.91
N HIS A 119 -15.77 8.47 -3.74
CA HIS A 119 -16.90 7.60 -3.46
C HIS A 119 -17.15 6.65 -4.63
N GLN A 120 -17.11 7.16 -5.86
CA GLN A 120 -17.19 6.34 -7.06
C GLN A 120 -16.06 5.30 -7.09
N LEU A 121 -14.83 5.74 -6.81
CA LEU A 121 -13.67 4.85 -6.76
C LEU A 121 -13.83 3.78 -5.66
N PHE A 122 -14.40 4.14 -4.52
CA PHE A 122 -14.68 3.22 -3.42
C PHE A 122 -15.73 2.16 -3.80
N LEU A 123 -16.77 2.54 -4.53
CA LEU A 123 -17.78 1.62 -5.06
C LEU A 123 -17.20 0.68 -6.12
N ASP A 124 -16.34 1.19 -7.00
CA ASP A 124 -15.64 0.35 -7.98
C ASP A 124 -14.69 -0.63 -7.29
N MET A 125 -14.05 -0.20 -6.19
CA MET A 125 -13.15 -1.01 -5.39
C MET A 125 -13.86 -2.01 -4.48
N SER A 126 -15.06 -1.72 -3.98
CA SER A 126 -15.80 -2.65 -3.12
C SER A 126 -16.19 -3.91 -3.89
N VAL A 127 -16.56 -3.79 -5.16
CA VAL A 127 -16.78 -4.92 -6.08
C VAL A 127 -15.50 -5.75 -6.25
N LEU A 128 -14.35 -5.08 -6.41
CA LEU A 128 -13.07 -5.76 -6.56
C LEU A 128 -12.64 -6.47 -5.26
N VAL A 129 -12.85 -5.87 -4.09
CA VAL A 129 -12.44 -6.43 -2.79
C VAL A 129 -13.38 -7.55 -2.31
N GLU A 130 -14.69 -7.46 -2.54
CA GLU A 130 -15.67 -8.48 -2.16
C GLU A 130 -15.42 -9.83 -2.87
N SER A 131 -14.89 -9.79 -4.10
CA SER A 131 -14.45 -10.99 -4.83
C SER A 131 -13.13 -11.61 -4.33
N GLN A 132 -12.38 -10.93 -3.45
CA GLN A 132 -11.01 -11.30 -3.07
C GLN A 132 -10.88 -11.95 -1.67
N GLY A 133 -11.98 -12.18 -0.94
CA GLY A 133 -11.97 -12.85 0.37
C GLY A 133 -11.35 -14.25 0.35
N GLU A 134 -11.52 -15.01 -0.74
CA GLU A 134 -10.93 -16.33 -0.98
C GLU A 134 -9.43 -16.26 -1.35
N LEU A 135 -8.99 -15.11 -1.90
CA LEU A 135 -7.63 -14.90 -2.39
C LEU A 135 -6.66 -14.50 -1.26
N LEU A 136 -7.16 -13.90 -0.18
CA LEU A 136 -6.35 -13.51 0.98
C LEU A 136 -5.72 -14.74 1.67
N ASP A 137 -6.51 -15.80 1.81
CA ASP A 137 -6.06 -17.10 2.34
C ASP A 137 -4.99 -17.70 1.43
N GLN A 138 -5.11 -17.48 0.11
CA GLN A 138 -4.14 -17.91 -0.88
C GLN A 138 -2.82 -17.11 -0.84
N ILE A 139 -2.84 -15.82 -0.45
CA ILE A 139 -1.63 -15.00 -0.29
C ILE A 139 -0.85 -15.47 0.93
N GLU A 140 -1.52 -15.60 2.08
CA GLU A 140 -0.90 -16.05 3.32
C GLU A 140 -0.35 -17.47 3.15
N TYR A 141 -1.12 -18.35 2.50
CA TYR A 141 -0.68 -19.68 2.09
C TYR A 141 0.54 -19.63 1.15
N THR A 142 0.56 -18.75 0.13
CA THR A 142 1.67 -18.64 -0.83
C THR A 142 2.95 -18.11 -0.21
N VAL A 143 2.84 -17.14 0.71
CA VAL A 143 3.97 -16.59 1.46
C VAL A 143 4.52 -17.65 2.40
N ALA A 144 3.65 -18.32 3.18
CA ALA A 144 4.04 -19.42 4.06
C ALA A 144 4.75 -20.55 3.29
N GLN A 145 4.22 -20.93 2.13
CA GLN A 145 4.81 -21.95 1.28
C GLN A 145 6.18 -21.54 0.72
N SER A 146 6.36 -20.27 0.36
CA SER A 146 7.63 -19.74 -0.13
C SER A 146 8.71 -19.69 0.98
N VAL A 147 8.30 -19.34 2.20
CA VAL A 147 9.18 -19.39 3.39
C VAL A 147 9.58 -20.83 3.70
N ASP A 148 8.64 -21.78 3.67
CA ASP A 148 8.93 -23.21 3.88
C ASP A 148 9.89 -23.77 2.82
N TYR A 149 9.61 -23.53 1.52
CA TYR A 149 10.47 -24.01 0.44
C TYR A 149 11.90 -23.43 0.50
N THR A 150 12.04 -22.13 0.80
CA THR A 150 13.37 -21.52 0.94
C THR A 150 14.11 -22.06 2.16
N GLY A 151 13.41 -22.31 3.28
CA GLY A 151 13.96 -22.98 4.45
C GLY A 151 14.50 -24.37 4.13
N ARG A 152 13.68 -25.21 3.47
CA ARG A 152 14.08 -26.57 3.06
C ARG A 152 15.25 -26.56 2.07
N ALA A 153 15.26 -25.62 1.12
CA ALA A 153 16.37 -25.46 0.19
C ALA A 153 17.68 -25.09 0.89
N VAL A 154 17.63 -24.23 1.92
CA VAL A 154 18.79 -23.91 2.76
C VAL A 154 19.32 -25.14 3.49
N ASP A 155 18.43 -25.97 4.03
CA ASP A 155 18.81 -27.21 4.72
C ASP A 155 19.39 -28.27 3.78
N GLU A 156 18.84 -28.41 2.58
CA GLU A 156 19.41 -29.27 1.53
C GLU A 156 20.81 -28.80 1.11
N LEU A 157 21.01 -27.49 0.87
CA LEU A 157 22.31 -26.91 0.55
C LEU A 157 23.32 -27.13 1.68
N ARG A 158 22.89 -26.96 2.94
CA ARG A 158 23.72 -27.22 4.12
C ARG A 158 24.14 -28.69 4.20
N SER A 159 23.21 -29.60 3.92
CA SER A 159 23.47 -31.04 3.92
C SER A 159 24.39 -31.45 2.77
N ALA A 160 24.18 -30.91 1.57
CA ALA A 160 25.03 -31.10 0.40
C ALA A 160 26.47 -30.60 0.66
N ALA A 161 26.63 -29.43 1.29
CA ALA A 161 27.94 -28.90 1.66
C ALA A 161 28.67 -29.81 2.67
N LYS A 162 27.94 -30.34 3.66
CA LYS A 162 28.49 -31.34 4.61
C LYS A 162 28.91 -32.63 3.90
N TYR A 163 28.08 -33.13 2.99
CA TYR A 163 28.37 -34.34 2.21
C TYR A 163 29.61 -34.14 1.33
N GLN A 164 29.70 -33.01 0.62
CA GLN A 164 30.84 -32.67 -0.24
C GLN A 164 32.16 -32.61 0.55
N LYS A 165 32.15 -32.09 1.80
CA LYS A 165 33.35 -32.11 2.67
C LYS A 165 33.75 -33.54 3.03
N ARG A 166 32.80 -34.40 3.38
CA ARG A 166 33.06 -35.82 3.72
C ARG A 166 33.57 -36.61 2.53
N VAL A 167 33.00 -36.39 1.34
CA VAL A 167 33.45 -37.06 0.10
C VAL A 167 34.87 -36.65 -0.26
N ARG A 168 35.23 -35.37 -0.13
CA ARG A 168 36.62 -34.91 -0.37
C ARG A 168 37.63 -35.58 0.55
N ALA A 169 37.31 -35.73 1.83
CA ALA A 169 38.17 -36.43 2.78
C ALA A 169 38.34 -37.92 2.41
N LYS A 170 37.23 -38.61 2.06
CA LYS A 170 37.28 -40.02 1.63
C LYS A 170 38.04 -40.19 0.32
N MET A 171 37.87 -39.28 -0.63
CA MET A 171 38.56 -39.32 -1.91
C MET A 171 40.08 -39.15 -1.74
N CYS A 172 40.52 -38.28 -0.82
CA CYS A 172 41.93 -38.16 -0.46
C CYS A 172 42.50 -39.48 0.09
N CYS A 173 41.78 -40.13 1.02
CA CYS A 173 42.20 -41.43 1.55
C CYS A 173 42.30 -42.49 0.45
N ILE A 174 41.32 -42.56 -0.46
CA ILE A 174 41.32 -43.50 -1.58
C ILE A 174 42.54 -43.25 -2.50
N ILE A 175 42.82 -41.99 -2.85
CA ILE A 175 43.99 -41.64 -3.69
C ILE A 175 45.30 -42.07 -3.01
N VAL A 176 45.46 -41.79 -1.71
CA VAL A 176 46.65 -42.20 -0.95
C VAL A 176 46.82 -43.71 -0.96
N THR A 177 45.74 -44.48 -0.73
CA THR A 177 45.82 -45.95 -0.78
C THR A 177 46.21 -46.48 -2.15
N ILE A 178 45.72 -45.88 -3.24
CA ILE A 178 46.08 -46.27 -4.61
C ILE A 178 47.57 -46.00 -4.87
N LEU A 179 48.09 -44.85 -4.45
CA LEU A 179 49.51 -44.51 -4.63
C LEU A 179 50.44 -45.48 -3.90
N ILE A 180 50.08 -45.92 -2.69
CA ILE A 180 50.86 -46.90 -1.92
C ILE A 180 50.90 -48.24 -2.67
N VAL A 181 49.75 -48.72 -3.17
CA VAL A 181 49.67 -49.99 -3.92
C VAL A 181 50.54 -49.94 -5.17
N ILE A 182 50.49 -48.84 -5.93
CA ILE A 182 51.34 -48.64 -7.11
C ILE A 182 52.82 -48.66 -6.72
N GLY A 183 53.21 -47.98 -5.63
CA GLY A 183 54.59 -47.96 -5.16
C GLY A 183 55.13 -49.35 -4.81
N ILE A 184 54.34 -50.18 -4.14
CA ILE A 184 54.70 -51.58 -3.80
C ILE A 184 54.86 -52.41 -5.08
N PHE A 185 53.94 -52.27 -6.04
CA PHE A 185 54.01 -52.95 -7.32
C PHE A 185 55.28 -52.60 -8.11
N LEU A 186 55.65 -51.31 -8.11
CA LEU A 186 56.88 -50.86 -8.78
C LEU A 186 58.12 -51.39 -8.06
N ALA A 187 58.18 -51.34 -6.73
CA ALA A 187 59.32 -51.83 -5.96
C ALA A 187 59.56 -53.34 -6.15
N THR A 188 58.49 -54.13 -6.14
CA THR A 188 58.58 -55.58 -6.40
C THR A 188 59.04 -55.87 -7.84
N PHE A 189 58.49 -55.16 -8.83
CA PHE A 189 58.89 -55.32 -10.23
C PHE A 189 60.34 -54.90 -10.51
N LEU A 190 60.80 -53.78 -9.92
CA LEU A 190 62.18 -53.31 -10.02
C LEU A 190 63.16 -54.22 -9.28
N GLY A 191 62.80 -54.72 -8.09
CA GLY A 191 63.60 -55.65 -7.32
C GLY A 191 63.75 -57.03 -7.98
N THR A 192 62.78 -57.45 -8.78
CA THR A 192 62.91 -58.67 -9.61
C THR A 192 63.71 -58.48 -10.90
N ARG A 193 64.07 -57.24 -11.25
CA ARG A 193 64.77 -56.90 -12.52
C ARG A 193 66.22 -56.45 -12.35
N GLN A 194 66.72 -56.30 -11.12
CA GLN A 194 68.16 -56.22 -10.80
C GLN A 194 68.70 -57.61 -10.48
#